data_AF-A0A849QM41-F1
#
_entry.id   AF-A0A849QM41-F1
#
_cell.length_a   1.000
_cell.length_b   1.000
_cell.length_c   1.000
_cell.angle_alpha   90.00
_cell.angle_beta   90.00
_cell.angle_gamma   90.00
#
_symmetry.space_group_name_H-M   'P 1'
#
loop_
_entity.id
_entity.type
_entity.pdbx_description
1 polymer ?
#
loop_
_entity_poly.entity_id
_entity_poly.type
_entity_poly.pdbx_seq_one_letter_code
_entity_poly.pdbx_strand_id
1 'polypeptide(L)'
;ILLSSMAYIGIAFAETEQETIDIDIKIAPATLNLEFKGPWITIHTDIPYNEVNSDTIELNGIPVFSTFADDRGNLVAKFKSADVKAIVVPSEATLTLTGETDVGGSFEGSDTIRVIDPPSK
;
A
#
# COMPACT_ATOMS: atom_id res chain seq x y z
N ILE A 1 9.20 -48.78 -36.90
CA ILE A 1 8.91 -48.04 -35.66
C ILE A 1 9.95 -46.93 -35.58
N LEU A 2 9.67 -45.78 -36.19
CA LEU A 2 10.57 -44.62 -36.13
C LEU A 2 10.11 -43.74 -34.96
N LEU A 3 10.93 -43.71 -33.91
CA LEU A 3 10.77 -42.81 -32.76
C LEU A 3 11.18 -41.41 -33.22
N SER A 4 10.20 -40.51 -33.37
CA SER A 4 10.48 -39.08 -33.58
C SER A 4 10.83 -38.45 -32.23
N SER A 5 12.06 -37.95 -32.11
CA SER A 5 12.56 -37.27 -30.93
C SER A 5 12.06 -35.82 -30.92
N MET A 6 11.12 -35.48 -30.04
CA MET A 6 10.72 -34.10 -29.78
C MET A 6 11.77 -33.44 -28.87
N ALA A 7 12.45 -32.41 -29.40
CA ALA A 7 13.29 -31.54 -28.59
C ALA A 7 12.39 -30.55 -27.83
N TYR A 8 12.36 -30.65 -26.51
CA TYR A 8 11.82 -29.60 -25.64
C TYR A 8 12.87 -28.49 -25.52
N ILE A 9 12.56 -27.30 -26.06
CA ILE A 9 13.32 -26.08 -25.77
C ILE A 9 12.83 -25.62 -24.40
N GLY A 10 13.64 -25.83 -23.37
CA GLY A 10 13.42 -25.20 -22.07
C GLY A 10 13.68 -23.70 -22.19
N ILE A 11 12.64 -22.89 -22.16
CA ILE A 11 12.76 -21.45 -21.97
C ILE A 11 12.93 -21.25 -20.46
N ALA A 12 14.13 -20.85 -20.04
CA ALA A 12 14.35 -20.35 -18.69
C ALA A 12 13.75 -18.95 -18.62
N PHE A 13 12.67 -18.78 -17.87
CA PHE A 13 12.22 -17.47 -17.44
C PHE A 13 13.20 -16.97 -16.36
N ALA A 14 13.94 -15.90 -16.65
CA ALA A 14 14.67 -15.19 -15.62
C ALA A 14 13.64 -14.41 -14.80
N GLU A 15 13.49 -14.77 -13.54
CA GLU A 15 12.75 -13.98 -12.56
C GLU A 15 13.59 -12.72 -12.29
N THR A 16 13.19 -11.59 -12.87
CA THR A 16 13.82 -10.31 -12.56
C THR A 16 13.47 -9.98 -11.12
N GLU A 17 14.46 -9.99 -10.22
CA GLU A 17 14.30 -9.42 -8.87
C GLU A 17 14.01 -7.92 -9.06
N GLN A 18 12.73 -7.56 -9.05
CA GLN A 18 12.30 -6.18 -9.14
C GLN A 18 12.54 -5.56 -7.75
N GLU A 19 13.42 -4.57 -7.68
CA GLU A 19 13.80 -3.93 -6.43
C GLU A 19 12.57 -3.26 -5.80
N THR A 20 12.27 -3.63 -4.54
CA THR A 20 11.26 -2.94 -3.73
C THR A 20 11.95 -1.91 -2.86
N ILE A 21 11.56 -0.65 -3.02
CA ILE A 21 12.04 0.48 -2.24
C ILE A 21 11.29 0.50 -0.90
N ASP A 22 12.01 0.40 0.21
CA ASP A 22 11.45 0.62 1.55
C ASP A 22 11.29 2.12 1.80
N ILE A 23 10.10 2.55 2.22
CA ILE A 23 9.74 3.94 2.47
C ILE A 23 9.20 4.14 3.89
N ASP A 24 9.48 5.30 4.47
CA ASP A 24 8.89 5.67 5.76
C ASP A 24 7.46 6.20 5.56
N ILE A 25 6.51 5.64 6.32
CA ILE A 25 5.14 6.14 6.35
C ILE A 25 4.72 6.63 7.74
N LYS A 26 3.75 7.54 7.76
CA LYS A 26 3.06 8.01 8.96
C LYS A 26 1.56 8.04 8.74
N ILE A 27 0.82 7.34 9.59
CA ILE A 27 -0.63 7.22 9.45
C ILE A 27 -1.35 8.26 10.31
N ALA A 28 -2.26 9.01 9.69
CA ALA A 28 -3.07 10.05 10.32
C ALA A 28 -4.58 9.76 10.18
N PRO A 29 -5.35 9.77 11.28
CA PRO A 29 -4.89 9.92 12.66
C PRO A 29 -4.11 8.69 13.17
N ALA A 30 -3.17 8.90 14.10
CA ALA A 30 -2.39 7.82 14.73
C ALA A 30 -3.22 6.90 15.65
N THR A 31 -4.45 7.31 15.98
CA THR A 31 -5.43 6.48 16.68
C THR A 31 -6.73 6.44 15.88
N LEU A 32 -7.10 5.24 15.44
CA LEU A 32 -8.35 4.97 14.75
C LEU A 32 -9.42 4.60 15.77
N ASN A 33 -10.41 5.46 15.90
CA ASN A 33 -11.63 5.17 16.64
C ASN A 33 -12.66 4.53 15.71
N LEU A 34 -13.10 3.30 16.01
CA LEU A 34 -14.07 2.58 15.18
C LEU A 34 -15.43 3.28 15.10
N GLU A 35 -15.78 4.09 16.11
CA GLU A 35 -17.00 4.90 16.12
C GLU A 35 -16.87 6.26 15.39
N PHE A 36 -15.64 6.71 15.06
CA PHE A 36 -15.41 8.01 14.43
C PHE A 36 -16.01 8.09 13.02
N LYS A 37 -16.83 9.10 12.72
CA LYS A 37 -17.50 9.23 11.42
C LYS A 37 -16.72 10.05 10.39
N GLY A 38 -15.47 10.41 10.65
CA GLY A 38 -14.66 11.12 9.67
C GLY A 38 -14.34 10.25 8.46
N PRO A 39 -14.23 10.85 7.26
CA PRO A 39 -14.26 10.10 6.01
C PRO A 39 -12.92 9.44 5.63
N TRP A 40 -11.78 9.93 6.14
CA TRP A 40 -10.46 9.58 5.59
C TRP A 40 -9.48 9.08 6.65
N ILE A 41 -8.64 8.13 6.23
CA ILE A 41 -7.31 7.87 6.79
C ILE A 41 -6.31 8.42 5.78
N THR A 42 -5.33 9.19 6.26
CA THR A 42 -4.30 9.82 5.44
C THR A 42 -2.95 9.20 5.76
N ILE A 43 -2.17 8.85 4.74
CA ILE A 43 -0.82 8.32 4.88
C ILE A 43 0.13 9.34 4.28
N HIS A 44 1.05 9.81 5.11
CA HIS A 44 2.19 10.62 4.69
C HIS A 44 3.37 9.70 4.43
N THR A 45 4.14 10.00 3.40
CA THR A 45 5.30 9.20 3.00
C THR A 45 6.54 10.08 2.83
N ASP A 46 7.70 9.47 2.65
CA ASP A 46 8.94 10.15 2.27
C ASP A 46 9.34 9.95 0.79
N ILE A 47 8.49 9.30 -0.01
CA ILE A 47 8.71 9.12 -1.46
C ILE A 47 8.16 10.31 -2.27
N PRO A 48 8.88 10.80 -3.32
CA PRO A 48 8.39 11.87 -4.18
C PRO A 48 7.12 11.47 -4.95
N TYR A 49 6.10 12.34 -4.94
CA TYR A 49 4.82 12.08 -5.61
C TYR A 49 4.95 11.92 -7.13
N ASN A 50 5.91 12.62 -7.75
CA ASN A 50 6.15 12.62 -9.19
C ASN A 50 6.93 11.41 -9.70
N GLU A 51 7.30 10.47 -8.82
CA GLU A 51 7.98 9.22 -9.18
C GLU A 51 7.06 8.00 -9.04
N VAL A 52 5.85 8.19 -8.52
CA VAL A 52 4.91 7.12 -8.17
C VAL A 52 3.79 7.01 -9.19
N ASN A 53 3.48 5.77 -9.60
CA ASN A 53 2.28 5.46 -10.34
C ASN A 53 1.07 5.41 -9.38
N SER A 54 0.32 6.51 -9.31
CA SER A 54 -0.79 6.67 -8.36
C SER A 54 -1.92 5.64 -8.47
N ASP A 55 -2.09 5.02 -9.63
CA ASP A 55 -3.17 4.06 -9.89
C ASP A 55 -2.91 2.68 -9.26
N THR A 56 -1.69 2.44 -8.80
CA THR A 56 -1.24 1.16 -8.22
C THR A 56 -1.23 1.14 -6.70
N ILE A 57 -1.55 2.27 -6.06
CA ILE A 57 -1.37 2.44 -4.63
C ILE A 57 -2.46 1.71 -3.85
N GLU A 58 -2.04 0.87 -2.90
CA GLU A 58 -2.92 0.10 -2.04
C GLU A 58 -2.45 0.14 -0.58
N LEU A 59 -3.39 -0.01 0.36
CA LEU A 59 -3.14 -0.16 1.80
C LEU A 59 -3.72 -1.48 2.28
N ASN A 60 -2.87 -2.48 2.55
CA ASN A 60 -3.30 -3.86 2.81
C ASN A 60 -4.33 -4.37 1.78
N GLY A 61 -4.14 -4.04 0.48
CA GLY A 61 -5.06 -4.40 -0.60
C GLY A 61 -6.29 -3.48 -0.75
N ILE A 62 -6.42 -2.42 0.07
CA ILE A 62 -7.46 -1.40 -0.11
C ILE A 62 -6.96 -0.41 -1.17
N PRO A 63 -7.69 -0.18 -2.27
CA PRO A 63 -7.27 0.79 -3.29
C PRO A 63 -7.30 2.21 -2.75
N VAL A 64 -6.34 3.03 -3.18
CA VAL A 64 -6.29 4.44 -2.81
C VAL A 64 -7.53 5.19 -3.29
N PHE A 65 -8.04 6.11 -2.46
CA PHE A 65 -9.17 6.97 -2.83
C PHE A 65 -8.70 8.23 -3.57
N SER A 66 -7.61 8.84 -3.09
CA SER A 66 -7.02 10.01 -3.72
C SER A 66 -5.57 10.19 -3.30
N THR A 67 -4.75 10.72 -4.19
CA THR A 67 -3.35 11.03 -3.95
C THR A 67 -3.05 12.49 -4.29
N PHE A 68 -2.05 13.07 -3.66
CA PHE A 68 -1.52 14.39 -3.98
C PHE A 68 -0.12 14.56 -3.36
N ALA A 69 0.62 15.56 -3.83
CA ALA A 69 1.88 15.97 -3.23
C ALA A 69 1.64 16.85 -1.99
N ASP A 70 2.39 16.63 -0.91
CA ASP A 70 2.48 17.59 0.20
C ASP A 70 3.33 18.83 -0.15
N ASP A 71 3.52 19.73 0.82
CA ASP A 71 4.31 20.96 0.64
C ASP A 71 5.80 20.70 0.34
N ARG A 72 6.29 19.46 0.49
CA ARG A 72 7.66 19.02 0.18
C ARG A 72 7.75 18.25 -1.14
N GLY A 73 6.62 17.98 -1.79
CA GLY A 73 6.56 17.17 -3.00
C GLY A 73 6.39 15.67 -2.74
N ASN A 74 6.24 15.25 -1.49
CA ASN A 74 6.13 13.83 -1.15
C ASN A 74 4.69 13.34 -1.32
N LEU A 75 4.53 12.05 -1.61
CA LEU A 75 3.24 11.41 -1.77
C LEU A 75 2.44 11.47 -0.45
N VAL A 76 1.18 11.90 -0.57
CA VAL A 76 0.14 11.73 0.42
C VAL A 76 -0.99 10.91 -0.19
N ALA A 77 -1.33 9.80 0.45
CA ALA A 77 -2.40 8.91 0.03
C ALA A 77 -3.58 8.97 1.01
N LYS A 78 -4.80 9.02 0.50
CA LYS A 78 -6.03 8.97 1.31
C LYS A 78 -6.80 7.70 1.01
N PHE A 79 -7.30 7.09 2.07
CA PHE A 79 -8.15 5.90 2.05
C PHE A 79 -9.45 6.19 2.78
N LYS A 80 -10.55 5.56 2.36
CA LYS A 80 -11.82 5.69 3.08
C LYS A 80 -11.68 5.03 4.45
N SER A 81 -12.07 5.74 5.49
CA SER A 81 -12.01 5.20 6.86
C SER A 81 -12.88 3.97 7.05
N ALA A 82 -14.00 3.87 6.32
CA ALA A 82 -14.88 2.70 6.35
C ALA A 82 -14.17 1.43 5.87
N ASP A 83 -13.39 1.52 4.80
CA ASP A 83 -12.68 0.38 4.22
C ASP A 83 -11.55 -0.08 5.13
N VAL A 84 -10.78 0.86 5.71
CA VAL A 84 -9.72 0.54 6.69
C VAL A 84 -10.31 -0.09 7.96
N LYS A 85 -11.44 0.42 8.45
CA LYS A 85 -12.13 -0.16 9.62
C LYS A 85 -12.61 -1.59 9.40
N ALA A 86 -12.91 -1.96 8.15
CA ALA A 86 -13.37 -3.30 7.85
C ALA A 86 -12.27 -4.37 7.99
N ILE A 87 -10.99 -3.97 8.03
CA ILE A 87 -9.85 -4.90 8.05
C ILE A 87 -9.05 -4.87 9.37
N VAL A 88 -9.38 -3.98 10.31
CA VAL A 88 -8.66 -3.84 11.59
C VAL A 88 -9.52 -4.25 12.78
N VAL A 89 -8.85 -4.63 13.87
CA VAL A 89 -9.47 -4.96 15.15
C VAL A 89 -8.87 -4.07 16.26
N PRO A 90 -9.57 -3.92 17.42
CA PRO A 90 -9.06 -3.11 18.54
C PRO A 90 -7.69 -3.57 19.06
N SER A 91 -6.97 -2.66 19.72
CA SER A 91 -5.55 -2.73 20.14
C SER A 91 -4.63 -2.04 19.14
N GLU A 92 -3.89 -2.80 18.34
CA GLU A 92 -2.92 -2.28 17.37
C GLU A 92 -3.10 -3.00 16.05
N ALA A 93 -2.92 -2.26 14.95
CA ALA A 93 -2.96 -2.81 13.59
C ALA A 93 -1.80 -2.26 12.78
N THR A 94 -1.06 -3.16 12.12
CA THR A 94 -0.04 -2.78 11.14
C THR A 94 -0.71 -2.60 9.78
N LEU A 95 -0.48 -1.42 9.19
CA LEU A 95 -0.92 -1.11 7.85
C LEU A 95 0.31 -0.89 6.96
N THR A 96 0.26 -1.48 5.78
CA THR A 96 1.33 -1.57 4.79
C THR A 96 0.82 -0.92 3.51
N LEU A 97 1.45 0.18 3.13
CA LEU A 97 1.25 0.88 1.88
C LEU A 97 2.15 0.27 0.82
N THR A 98 1.60 -0.09 -0.33
CA THR A 98 2.33 -0.61 -1.49
C THR A 98 1.98 0.17 -2.75
N GLY A 99 2.88 0.17 -3.72
CA GLY A 99 2.61 0.67 -5.07
C GLY A 99 3.80 0.49 -6.00
N GLU A 100 3.68 1.01 -7.21
CA GLU A 100 4.72 1.00 -8.24
C GLU A 100 5.24 2.41 -8.55
N THR A 101 6.47 2.50 -9.06
CA THR A 101 7.05 3.75 -9.56
C THR A 101 6.86 3.89 -11.07
N ASP A 102 6.82 5.12 -11.57
CA ASP A 102 6.68 5.40 -13.02
C ASP A 102 7.92 4.96 -13.83
N VAL A 103 9.07 4.80 -13.17
CA VAL A 103 10.33 4.37 -13.78
C VAL A 103 10.55 2.85 -13.67
N GLY A 104 9.61 2.13 -13.05
CA GLY A 104 9.68 0.70 -12.79
C GLY A 104 10.27 0.38 -11.41
N GLY A 105 9.67 -0.59 -10.74
CA GLY A 105 9.98 -0.94 -9.36
C GLY A 105 8.73 -0.85 -8.48
N SER A 106 8.77 -1.48 -7.32
CA SER A 106 7.73 -1.34 -6.30
C SER A 106 8.27 -0.53 -5.13
N PHE A 107 7.37 0.05 -4.33
CA PHE A 107 7.70 0.57 -3.02
C PHE A 107 6.75 -0.01 -1.97
N GLU A 108 7.25 -0.12 -0.75
CA GLU A 108 6.47 -0.56 0.40
C GLU A 108 6.87 0.24 1.64
N GLY A 109 5.89 0.58 2.47
CA GLY A 109 6.16 1.11 3.80
C GLY A 109 5.07 0.70 4.79
N SER A 110 5.46 0.49 6.05
CA SER A 110 4.54 0.02 7.09
C SER A 110 4.59 0.89 8.35
N ASP A 111 3.44 1.08 9.00
CA ASP A 111 3.34 1.74 10.29
C ASP A 111 2.20 1.13 11.12
N THR A 112 2.31 1.23 12.45
CA THR A 112 1.34 0.64 13.38
C THR A 112 0.43 1.73 13.92
N ILE A 113 -0.89 1.53 13.77
CA ILE A 113 -1.90 2.40 14.36
C ILE A 113 -2.49 1.79 15.62
N ARG A 114 -2.84 2.67 16.57
CA ARG A 114 -3.70 2.28 17.69
C ARG A 114 -5.15 2.23 17.25
N VAL A 115 -5.87 1.16 17.57
CA VAL A 115 -7.29 0.99 17.26
C VAL A 115 -8.10 0.93 18.56
N ILE A 116 -9.12 1.77 18.67
CA ILE A 116 -10.03 1.81 19.83
C ILE A 116 -11.47 1.58 19.41
N ASP A 117 -12.20 0.83 20.22
CA ASP A 117 -13.63 0.59 20.08
C ASP A 117 -14.35 1.00 21.37
N PRO A 118 -14.67 2.29 21.53
CA PRO A 118 -15.40 2.76 22.69
C PRO A 118 -16.87 2.29 22.60
N PRO A 119 -17.56 2.11 23.74
CA PRO A 119 -18.99 1.78 23.73
C PRO A 119 -19.77 2.80 22.90
N SER A 120 -20.64 2.32 22.00
CA SER A 120 -21.52 3.18 21.22
C SER A 120 -22.41 4.00 22.18
N LYS A 121 -22.53 5.31 21.91
CA LYS A 121 -23.39 6.24 22.67
C LYS A 121 -24.85 6.16 22.25
#